data_AF-A0A3B8K2C9-F1
#
_entry.id   AF-A0A3B8K2C9-F1
#
_cell.length_a   1.000
_cell.length_b   1.000
_cell.length_c   1.000
_cell.angle_alpha   90.00
_cell.angle_beta   90.00
_cell.angle_gamma   90.00
#
_symmetry.space_group_name_H-M   'P 1'
#
loop_
_entity.id
_entity.type
_entity.pdbx_description
1 polymer ?
#
loop_
_entity_poly.entity_id
_entity_poly.type
_entity_poly.pdbx_seq_one_letter_code
_entity_poly.pdbx_strand_id
1 'polypeptide(L)' 'CNHDNIVGQTTPVNAYPAGQSAYSCYDMLGNVWEWTSSWFEAYEGFVSYPYRGYSEVYFDRQHRVLKG' A
#
# COMPACT_ATOMS: atom_id res chain seq x y z
N CYS A 1 10.68 7.90 4.34
CA CYS A 1 10.21 6.66 4.96
C CYS A 1 11.35 5.67 5.12
N ASN A 2 11.11 4.56 5.84
CA ASN A 2 12.08 3.47 6.02
C ASN A 2 12.00 2.36 4.96
N HIS A 3 11.23 2.52 3.87
CA HIS A 3 11.18 1.57 2.75
C HIS A 3 12.62 1.27 2.25
N ASP A 4 12.94 -0.01 2.02
CA ASP A 4 14.26 -0.52 1.61
C ASP A 4 15.47 -0.23 2.52
N ASN A 5 15.26 0.31 3.73
CA ASN A 5 16.35 0.62 4.65
C ASN A 5 16.71 -0.51 5.64
N ILE A 6 16.03 -1.67 5.55
CA ILE A 6 16.29 -2.88 6.37
C ILE A 6 16.35 -2.57 7.88
N VAL A 7 15.42 -1.73 8.37
CA VAL A 7 15.41 -1.29 9.78
C VAL A 7 14.93 -2.40 10.73
N GLY A 8 14.03 -3.28 10.28
CA GLY A 8 13.48 -4.39 11.08
C GLY A 8 12.29 -4.02 11.97
N GLN A 9 11.96 -2.73 12.08
CA GLN A 9 10.85 -2.21 12.87
C GLN A 9 10.34 -0.87 12.29
N THR A 10 9.26 -0.38 12.87
CA THR A 10 8.78 0.99 12.63
C THR A 10 9.76 2.03 13.17
N THR A 11 9.65 3.24 12.63
CA THR A 11 10.48 4.40 12.96
C THR A 11 9.59 5.58 13.35
N PRO A 12 10.10 6.58 14.07
CA PRO A 12 9.34 7.82 14.32
C PRO A 12 8.87 8.46 13.01
N VAL A 13 7.64 8.98 12.99
CA VAL A 13 6.95 9.48 11.78
C VAL A 13 7.75 10.54 11.02
N ASN A 14 8.58 11.32 11.72
CA ASN A 14 9.38 12.40 11.13
C ASN A 14 10.85 12.03 10.89
N ALA A 15 11.22 10.75 11.01
CA ALA A 15 12.60 10.29 10.87
C ALA A 15 13.18 10.52 9.46
N TYR A 16 12.32 10.71 8.44
CA TYR A 16 12.71 10.88 7.05
C TYR A 16 12.11 12.12 6.37
N PRO A 17 12.59 13.34 6.70
CA PRO A 17 12.05 14.58 6.13
C PRO A 17 12.10 14.70 4.61
N ALA A 18 13.11 14.09 3.97
CA ALA A 18 13.23 14.06 2.51
C ALA A 18 12.21 13.13 1.82
N GLY A 19 11.53 12.26 2.59
CA GLY A 19 10.54 11.30 2.07
C GLY A 19 9.10 11.80 2.14
N GLN A 20 8.89 13.10 2.32
CA GLN A 20 7.55 13.68 2.30
C GLN A 20 6.94 13.58 0.90
N SER A 21 5.62 13.33 0.85
CA SER A 21 4.86 13.45 -0.39
C SER A 21 4.81 14.91 -0.87
N ALA A 22 4.32 15.12 -2.10
CA ALA A 22 4.05 16.47 -2.61
C ALA A 22 3.05 17.28 -1.74
N TYR A 23 2.33 16.60 -0.85
CA TYR A 23 1.37 17.19 0.09
C TYR A 23 1.89 17.25 1.53
N SER A 24 3.20 17.11 1.74
CA SER A 24 3.86 17.13 3.05
C SER A 24 3.47 15.98 3.99
N CYS A 25 2.87 14.90 3.47
CA CYS A 25 2.62 13.70 4.26
C CYS A 25 3.91 12.90 4.43
N TYR A 26 4.23 12.56 5.68
CA TYR A 26 5.33 11.66 5.99
C TYR A 26 4.88 10.21 5.86
N ASP A 27 5.84 9.32 5.59
CA ASP A 27 5.67 7.87 5.66
C ASP A 27 4.50 7.29 4.85
N MET A 28 4.15 7.93 3.73
CA MET A 28 3.21 7.37 2.74
C MET A 28 3.71 6.08 2.08
N LEU A 29 4.97 5.72 2.28
CA LEU A 29 5.56 4.43 1.92
C LEU A 29 6.29 3.86 3.15
N GLY A 30 6.43 2.54 3.24
CA GLY A 30 7.12 1.88 4.35
C GLY A 30 6.43 2.07 5.71
N ASN A 31 7.18 1.82 6.78
CA ASN A 31 6.77 1.78 8.19
C ASN A 31 5.69 0.71 8.44
N VAL A 32 4.46 0.96 8.01
CA VAL A 32 3.32 0.06 8.16
C VAL A 32 2.46 0.07 6.90
N TRP A 33 1.69 -1.00 6.72
CA TRP A 33 0.56 -0.98 5.81
C TRP A 33 -0.59 -0.19 6.42
N GLU A 34 -1.16 0.74 5.66
CA GLU A 34 -2.26 1.61 6.08
C GLU A 34 -3.59 1.13 5.49
N TRP A 35 -4.60 0.98 6.36
CA TRP A 35 -5.94 0.58 5.96
C TRP A 35 -6.64 1.65 5.13
N THR A 36 -7.30 1.22 4.05
CA THR A 36 -8.22 2.06 3.29
C THR A 36 -9.67 1.55 3.42
N SER A 37 -10.63 2.43 3.18
CA SER A 37 -12.05 2.05 3.09
C SER A 37 -12.44 1.48 1.73
N SER A 38 -11.48 1.27 0.81
CA SER A 38 -11.74 0.73 -0.52
C SER A 38 -11.78 -0.80 -0.48
N TRP A 39 -12.78 -1.38 -1.14
CA TRP A 39 -12.77 -2.81 -1.45
C TRP A 39 -11.65 -3.10 -2.46
N PHE A 40 -11.05 -4.29 -2.37
CA PHE A 40 -10.17 -4.78 -3.42
C PHE A 40 -11.02 -5.22 -4.61
N GLU A 41 -10.93 -4.46 -5.70
CA GLU A 41 -11.78 -4.58 -6.88
C GLU A 41 -10.97 -4.26 -8.15
N ALA A 42 -11.48 -4.70 -9.29
CA ALA A 42 -10.89 -4.39 -10.59
C ALA A 42 -11.07 -2.92 -10.96
N TYR A 43 -10.01 -2.34 -11.55
CA TYR A 43 -10.15 -1.11 -12.33
C TYR A 43 -10.83 -1.38 -13.68
N GLU A 44 -11.34 -0.32 -14.30
CA GLU A 44 -11.89 -0.40 -15.65
C GLU A 44 -10.84 -0.98 -16.63
N GLY A 45 -11.23 -2.00 -17.39
CA GLY A 45 -10.36 -2.68 -18.34
C GLY A 45 -9.38 -3.69 -17.72
N PHE A 46 -9.51 -4.04 -16.44
CA PHE A 46 -8.68 -5.07 -15.80
C PHE A 46 -8.78 -6.43 -16.53
N VAL A 47 -7.62 -7.04 -16.78
CA VAL A 47 -7.49 -8.41 -17.28
C VAL A 47 -6.44 -9.13 -16.44
N SER A 48 -6.76 -10.33 -15.98
CA SER A 48 -5.85 -11.15 -15.17
C SER A 48 -4.56 -11.50 -15.91
N TYR A 49 -3.41 -11.23 -15.28
CA TYR A 49 -2.08 -11.66 -15.71
C TYR A 49 -1.15 -11.79 -14.48
N PRO A 50 -0.31 -12.83 -14.38
CA PRO A 50 -0.19 -13.97 -15.29
C PRO A 50 -1.26 -15.06 -15.07
N TYR A 51 -2.01 -15.02 -13.97
CA TYR A 51 -3.10 -15.96 -13.66
C TYR A 51 -4.18 -15.31 -12.80
N ARG A 52 -5.42 -15.84 -12.87
CA ARG A 52 -6.60 -15.25 -12.19
C ARG A 52 -6.49 -15.21 -10.67
N GLY A 53 -5.89 -16.23 -10.07
CA GLY A 53 -5.75 -16.37 -8.62
C GLY A 53 -4.94 -15.27 -7.93
N TYR A 54 -4.22 -14.42 -8.67
CA TYR A 54 -3.45 -13.34 -8.08
C TYR A 54 -4.33 -12.16 -7.60
N SER A 55 -5.46 -11.90 -8.25
CA SER A 55 -6.32 -10.75 -7.90
C SER A 55 -7.81 -11.05 -8.03
N GLU A 56 -8.23 -11.62 -9.17
CA GLU A 56 -9.64 -11.75 -9.54
C GLU A 56 -10.47 -12.53 -8.51
N VAL A 57 -9.87 -13.52 -7.85
CA VAL A 57 -10.55 -14.34 -6.83
C VAL A 57 -10.86 -13.59 -5.54
N TYR A 58 -10.27 -12.41 -5.32
CA TYR A 58 -10.45 -11.57 -4.13
C TYR A 58 -11.35 -10.35 -4.39
N PHE A 59 -11.92 -10.22 -5.59
CA PHE A 59 -12.96 -9.23 -5.92
C PHE A 59 -14.33 -9.69 -5.39
N ASP A 60 -14.39 -9.93 -4.08
CA ASP A 60 -15.49 -10.62 -3.39
C ASP A 60 -16.18 -9.75 -2.33
N ARG A 61 -15.74 -8.48 -2.20
CA ARG A 61 -16.17 -7.53 -1.17
C ARG A 61 -15.95 -8.01 0.27
N GLN A 62 -14.95 -8.86 0.49
CA GLN A 62 -14.48 -9.27 1.81
C GLN A 62 -13.10 -8.70 2.13
N HIS A 63 -12.39 -8.21 1.12
CA HIS A 63 -11.02 -7.70 1.25
C HIS A 63 -10.96 -6.18 1.10
N ARG A 64 -10.23 -5.52 2.01
CA ARG A 64 -9.92 -4.09 1.92
C ARG A 64 -8.48 -3.90 1.45
N VAL A 65 -8.25 -2.81 0.72
CA VAL A 65 -6.90 -2.47 0.23
C VAL A 65 -6.07 -1.86 1.34
N LEU A 66 -4.83 -2.33 1.46
CA LEU A 66 -3.76 -1.70 2.23
C LEU A 66 -2.83 -0.92 1.29
N LYS A 67 -2.26 0.19 1.74
CA LYS A 67 -1.29 1.02 1.01
C LYS A 67 -0.06 1.32 1.89
N GLY A 68 1.05 1.73 1.26
CA GLY A 68 2.32 1.99 1.94
C GLY A 68 3.43 1.06 1.47
#